data_AF-A0A7Y9F0N2-F1
#
_entry.id   AF-A0A7Y9F0N2-F1
#
_cell.length_a   1.000
_cell.length_b   1.000
_cell.length_c   1.000
_cell.angle_alpha   90.00
_cell.angle_beta   90.00
_cell.angle_gamma   90.00
#
_symmetry.space_group_name_H-M   'P 1'
#
loop_
_entity.id
_entity.type
_entity.pdbx_description
1 polymer ?
#
loop_
_entity_poly.entity_id
_entity_poly.type
_entity_poly.pdbx_seq_one_letter_code
_entity_poly.pdbx_strand_id
1 'polypeptide(L)' 'MPEPQPIGRLVDSLGVEHRPEDGELVLGAVVLLKVMEPDGEVSMRAAWSPGLSWMERVGMHQAAVQSDLPQRGGVPGE' A
#
# COMPACT_ATOMS: atom_id res chain seq x y z
N MET A 1 3.82 -16.17 -19.77
CA MET A 1 3.55 -15.19 -18.70
C MET A 1 4.68 -15.30 -17.69
N PRO A 2 5.23 -14.18 -17.18
CA PRO A 2 6.24 -14.24 -16.14
C PRO A 2 5.64 -14.85 -14.85
N GLU A 3 6.46 -15.55 -14.08
CA GLU A 3 6.05 -16.15 -12.81
C GLU A 3 5.87 -15.07 -11.73
N PRO A 4 4.90 -15.23 -10.81
CA PRO A 4 4.77 -14.32 -9.67
C PRO A 4 6.04 -14.35 -8.81
N GLN A 5 6.63 -13.19 -8.59
CA GLN A 5 7.78 -13.01 -7.70
C GLN A 5 7.36 -12.31 -6.40
N PRO A 6 8.00 -12.60 -5.26
CA PRO A 6 7.80 -11.82 -4.03
C PRO A 6 8.06 -10.34 -4.26
N ILE A 7 7.13 -9.49 -3.81
CA ILE A 7 7.19 -8.04 -4.04
C ILE A 7 8.27 -7.33 -3.19
N GLY A 8 8.72 -7.96 -2.08
CA GLY A 8 9.62 -7.36 -1.10
C GLY A 8 10.87 -6.73 -1.71
N ARG A 9 11.59 -7.44 -2.59
CA ARG A 9 12.79 -6.90 -3.24
C ARG A 9 12.52 -5.64 -4.07
N LEU A 10 11.36 -5.53 -4.69
CA LEU A 10 10.97 -4.34 -5.46
C LEU A 10 10.70 -3.17 -4.52
N VAL A 11 9.97 -3.41 -3.44
CA VAL A 11 9.69 -2.41 -2.39
C VAL A 11 10.97 -1.91 -1.73
N ASP A 12 11.88 -2.83 -1.37
CA ASP A 12 13.18 -2.51 -0.77
C ASP A 12 14.04 -1.65 -1.72
N SER A 13 14.04 -1.97 -3.02
CA SER A 13 14.80 -1.21 -4.03
C SER A 13 14.30 0.23 -4.21
N LEU A 14 13.06 0.51 -3.83
CA LEU A 14 12.46 1.84 -3.83
C LEU A 14 12.71 2.60 -2.53
N GLY A 15 13.33 1.97 -1.52
CA GLY A 15 13.60 2.59 -0.23
C GLY A 15 12.36 2.80 0.65
N VAL A 16 11.30 2.02 0.43
CA VAL A 16 10.09 2.09 1.27
C VAL A 16 10.36 1.41 2.61
N GLU A 17 10.22 2.15 3.70
CA GLU A 17 10.42 1.66 5.05
C GLU A 17 9.11 1.71 5.85
N HIS A 18 8.94 0.75 6.76
CA HIS A 18 7.92 0.78 7.79
C HIS A 18 8.59 0.59 9.15
N ARG A 19 8.08 1.27 10.18
CA ARG A 19 8.57 1.20 11.55
C ARG A 19 7.43 0.75 12.46
N PRO A 20 7.27 -0.57 12.68
CA PRO A 20 6.27 -1.09 13.60
C PRO A 20 6.53 -0.58 15.02
N GLU A 21 5.47 -0.33 15.77
CA GLU A 21 5.56 -0.05 17.20
C GLU A 21 5.71 -1.35 18.02
N ASP A 22 6.13 -1.23 19.29
CA ASP A 22 6.30 -2.38 20.17
C ASP A 22 4.98 -3.15 20.34
N GLY A 23 4.99 -4.43 19.98
CA GLY A 23 3.82 -5.31 20.04
C GLY A 23 2.91 -5.25 18.81
N GLU A 24 3.25 -4.44 17.81
CA GLU A 24 2.50 -4.39 16.55
C GLU A 24 2.79 -5.64 15.70
N LEU A 25 1.72 -6.23 15.16
CA LEU A 25 1.79 -7.37 14.26
C LEU A 25 1.12 -7.02 12.93
N VAL A 26 1.90 -7.04 11.85
CA VAL A 26 1.38 -6.85 10.49
C VAL A 26 0.67 -8.12 10.03
N LEU A 27 -0.66 -8.05 9.93
CA LEU A 27 -1.51 -9.19 9.57
C LEU A 27 -1.70 -9.38 8.07
N GLY A 28 -1.47 -8.33 7.27
CA GLY A 28 -1.61 -8.37 5.83
C GLY A 28 -1.20 -7.04 5.20
N ALA A 29 -0.94 -7.07 3.89
CA ALA A 29 -0.55 -5.89 3.13
C ALA A 29 -1.35 -5.80 1.83
N VAL A 30 -1.66 -4.57 1.45
CA VAL A 30 -2.06 -4.20 0.09
C VAL A 30 -1.02 -3.21 -0.41
N VAL A 31 -0.37 -3.54 -1.52
CA VAL A 31 0.72 -2.76 -2.11
C VAL A 31 0.23 -2.17 -3.42
N LEU A 32 0.20 -0.84 -3.49
CA LEU A 32 -0.04 -0.09 -4.72
C LEU A 32 1.30 0.21 -5.39
N LEU A 33 1.39 -0.11 -6.68
CA LEU A 33 2.62 -0.02 -7.46
C LEU A 33 2.39 0.90 -8.65
N LYS A 34 3.18 1.97 -8.71
CA LYS A 34 3.34 2.76 -9.94
C LYS A 34 4.31 2.01 -10.85
N VAL A 35 3.85 1.57 -12.01
CA VAL A 35 4.61 0.75 -12.95
C VAL A 35 4.77 1.51 -14.26
N MET A 36 5.98 1.50 -14.82
CA MET A 36 6.24 1.91 -16.20
C MET A 36 6.14 0.69 -17.11
N GLU A 37 5.28 0.76 -18.10
CA GLU A 37 5.09 -0.30 -19.10
C GLU A 37 6.18 -0.23 -20.19
N PRO A 38 6.38 -1.30 -20.99
CA PRO A 38 7.45 -1.33 -21.99
C PRO A 38 7.36 -0.26 -23.07
N ASP A 39 6.16 0.28 -23.31
CA ASP A 39 5.90 1.40 -24.23
C ASP A 39 6.13 2.78 -23.59
N GLY A 40 6.51 2.83 -22.31
CA GLY A 40 6.74 4.05 -21.55
C GLY A 40 5.50 4.61 -20.86
N GLU A 41 4.32 3.99 -21.04
CA GLU A 41 3.11 4.38 -20.31
C GLU A 41 3.25 4.09 -18.81
N VAL A 42 2.58 4.89 -17.99
CA VAL A 42 2.57 4.71 -16.54
C VAL A 42 1.21 4.19 -16.11
N SER A 43 1.19 3.02 -15.47
CA SER A 43 -0.02 2.41 -14.94
C SER A 43 0.09 2.14 -13.44
N MET A 44 -1.06 1.92 -12.80
CA MET A 44 -1.15 1.49 -11.40
C MET A 44 -1.46 0.00 -11.36
N ARG A 45 -0.73 -0.74 -10.51
CA ARG A 45 -0.96 -2.16 -10.24
C ARG A 45 -1.14 -2.35 -8.73
N ALA A 46 -1.80 -3.43 -8.35
CA ALA A 46 -1.98 -3.79 -6.94
C ALA A 46 -1.58 -5.24 -6.71
N ALA A 47 -0.93 -5.49 -5.58
CA ALA A 47 -0.65 -6.82 -5.05
C ALA A 47 -1.09 -6.86 -3.57
N TRP A 48 -1.40 -8.05 -3.05
CA TRP A 48 -1.87 -8.18 -1.67
C TRP A 48 -1.55 -9.55 -1.08
N SER A 49 -1.54 -9.62 0.25
CA SER A 49 -1.31 -10.87 0.98
C SER A 49 -2.38 -11.93 0.64
N PRO A 50 -1.99 -13.21 0.48
CA PRO A 50 -2.95 -14.31 0.40
C PRO A 50 -3.88 -14.31 1.62
N GLY A 51 -5.16 -14.64 1.41
CA GLY A 51 -6.14 -14.73 2.50
C GLY A 51 -6.91 -13.45 2.80
N LEU A 52 -6.49 -12.28 2.27
CA LEU A 52 -7.30 -11.07 2.37
C LEU A 52 -8.58 -11.20 1.54
N SER A 53 -9.72 -11.08 2.21
CA SER A 53 -11.02 -11.03 1.56
C SER A 53 -11.14 -9.78 0.69
N TRP A 54 -12.09 -9.80 -0.23
CA TRP A 54 -12.39 -8.61 -1.03
C TRP A 54 -12.79 -7.40 -0.16
N MET A 55 -13.55 -7.63 0.91
CA MET A 55 -13.97 -6.56 1.84
C MET A 55 -12.77 -5.93 2.56
N GLU A 56 -11.84 -6.74 3.05
CA GLU A 56 -10.61 -6.23 3.69
C GLU A 56 -9.79 -5.39 2.70
N ARG A 57 -9.60 -5.86 1.46
CA ARG A 57 -8.86 -5.10 0.44
C ARG A 57 -9.52 -3.76 0.12
N VAL A 58 -10.84 -3.73 -0.07
CA VAL A 58 -11.58 -2.48 -0.31
C VAL A 58 -11.47 -1.54 0.88
N GLY A 59 -11.64 -2.05 2.11
CA GLY A 59 -11.50 -1.28 3.33
C GLY A 59 -10.11 -0.64 3.46
N MET A 60 -9.06 -1.41 3.20
CA MET A 60 -7.67 -0.90 3.21
C MET A 60 -7.44 0.19 2.17
N HIS A 61 -7.95 0.04 0.95
CA HIS A 61 -7.85 1.10 -0.07
C HIS A 61 -8.55 2.39 0.36
N GLN A 62 -9.74 2.30 0.94
CA GLN A 62 -10.47 3.49 1.42
C GLN A 62 -9.73 4.16 2.59
N ALA A 63 -9.20 3.36 3.53
CA ALA A 63 -8.41 3.87 4.65
C ALA A 63 -7.14 4.59 4.16
N ALA A 64 -6.44 4.03 3.16
CA ALA A 64 -5.26 4.66 2.56
C ALA A 64 -5.59 6.01 1.89
N VAL A 65 -6.70 6.08 1.14
CA VAL A 65 -7.16 7.36 0.57
C VAL A 65 -7.43 8.38 1.68
N GLN A 66 -8.08 7.95 2.77
CA GLN A 66 -8.38 8.83 3.90
C GLN A 66 -7.13 9.33 4.63
N SER A 67 -6.08 8.50 4.75
CA SER A 67 -4.82 8.89 5.39
C SER A 67 -3.98 9.85 4.55
N ASP A 68 -4.08 9.76 3.22
CA ASP A 68 -3.35 10.64 2.30
C ASP A 68 -4.01 12.01 2.11
N LEU A 69 -5.31 12.13 2.46
CA LEU A 69 -5.99 13.42 2.45
C LEU A 69 -5.45 14.32 3.57
N PRO A 70 -5.27 15.63 3.32
CA PRO A 70 -4.91 16.56 4.37
C PRO A 70 -5.93 16.48 5.49
N GLN A 71 -5.48 16.21 6.72
CA GLN A 71 -6.36 16.32 7.88
C GLN A 71 -6.89 17.75 7.91
N ARG A 72 -8.21 17.93 7.78
CA ARG A 72 -8.83 19.23 8.04
C ARG A 72 -8.43 19.61 9.47
N GLY A 73 -7.59 20.63 9.59
CA GLY A 73 -7.02 21.06 10.86
C GLY A 73 -8.11 21.14 11.92
N GLY A 74 -7.91 20.43 13.02
CA GLY A 74 -8.68 20.68 14.24
C GLY A 74 -8.54 22.16 14.57
N VAL A 75 -9.66 22.85 14.72
CA VAL A 75 -9.67 24.22 15.21
C VAL A 75 -8.97 24.21 16.57
N PRO A 76 -7.82 24.89 16.75
CA PRO A 76 -7.23 25.01 18.07
C PRO A 76 -8.05 26.04 18.85
N GLY A 77 -8.75 25.59 19.89
CA GLY A 77 -9.37 26.47 20.88
C GLY A 77 -10.85 26.16 21.16
N GLU A 78 -11.08 25.23 22.09
CA GLU A 78 -12.07 25.40 23.17
C GLU A 78 -11.37 25.09 24.51
#